data_AF-A0A1Q9D5U7-F1
#
_entry.id   AF-A0A1Q9D5U7-F1
#
_cell.length_a   1.000
_cell.length_b   1.000
_cell.length_c   1.000
_cell.angle_alpha   90.00
_cell.angle_beta   90.00
_cell.angle_gamma   90.00
#
_symmetry.space_group_name_H-M   'P 1'
#
loop_
_entity.id
_entity.type
_entity.pdbx_description
1 polymer ?
#
loop_
_entity_poly.entity_id
_entity_poly.type
_entity_poly.pdbx_seq_one_letter_code
_entity_poly.pdbx_strand_id
1 'polypeptide(L)'
;AGTWQQLPSFLDDGMIFQRTPPGTSIRAGSKLLSVRHKDINSKDDLKLVRCTGKRLWARIADPSTSKRKVSKGSSIFIQFWIAWCLRPQMPVSLAVPAMDFQYKLAADAFAKGEDIGIGGWVQLPNQPCIWFSERFKVHEFVALGLPMQANANLDITSYETLAQLALVVCFSSFTPAGRLRVRIASWSDNSGTESVANKLFTVRSPICFFAQRLATLAWRSGITLDCSHIAGCHNDSADFLSRWDGDLSKLPDTWSLDYRVNCSLPVIWDVERDVRVFPDARALQWQPPQSSLR
;
A
#
# COMPACT_ATOMS: atom_id res chain seq x y z
N ALA A 1 -23.17 -42.63 -20.46
CA ALA A 1 -23.25 -41.54 -19.46
C ALA A 1 -22.49 -41.90 -18.16
N GLY A 2 -21.28 -42.48 -18.26
CA GLY A 2 -20.74 -43.33 -17.19
C GLY A 2 -20.00 -42.66 -16.02
N THR A 3 -19.45 -41.45 -16.17
CA THR A 3 -18.55 -40.88 -15.14
C THR A 3 -18.95 -39.50 -14.65
N TRP A 4 -19.78 -38.77 -15.40
CA TRP A 4 -20.17 -37.40 -15.07
C TRP A 4 -21.02 -37.31 -13.80
N GLN A 5 -22.00 -38.21 -13.65
CA GLN A 5 -22.86 -38.23 -12.47
C GLN A 5 -22.10 -38.59 -11.18
N GLN A 6 -20.95 -39.25 -11.31
CA GLN A 6 -20.08 -39.60 -10.19
C GLN A 6 -19.06 -38.51 -9.88
N LEU A 7 -18.80 -37.57 -10.81
CA LEU A 7 -17.82 -36.50 -10.62
C LEU A 7 -17.98 -35.73 -9.29
N PRO A 8 -19.20 -35.37 -8.83
CA PRO A 8 -19.39 -34.67 -7.57
C PRO A 8 -18.87 -35.42 -6.33
N SER A 9 -18.80 -36.76 -6.36
CA SER A 9 -18.29 -37.55 -5.22
C SER A 9 -16.78 -37.49 -5.06
N PHE A 10 -16.06 -37.05 -6.11
CA PHE A 10 -14.62 -36.82 -6.07
C PHE A 10 -14.25 -35.41 -5.60
N LEU A 11 -15.23 -34.51 -5.44
CA LEU A 11 -15.03 -33.10 -5.12
C LEU A 11 -15.43 -32.81 -3.66
N ASP A 12 -14.66 -31.94 -3.00
CA ASP A 12 -15.12 -31.26 -1.78
C ASP A 12 -16.00 -30.05 -2.11
N ASP A 13 -16.36 -29.27 -1.09
CA ASP A 13 -17.22 -28.10 -1.25
C ASP A 13 -16.49 -26.90 -1.87
N GLY A 14 -15.15 -26.92 -1.86
CA GLY A 14 -14.29 -25.96 -2.56
C GLY A 14 -14.03 -26.29 -4.03
N MET A 15 -14.69 -27.32 -4.56
CA MET A 15 -14.51 -27.88 -5.90
C MET A 15 -13.10 -28.44 -6.13
N ILE A 16 -12.46 -28.93 -5.07
CA ILE A 16 -11.14 -29.56 -5.11
C ILE A 16 -11.32 -31.08 -5.20
N PHE A 17 -10.62 -31.70 -6.15
CA PHE A 17 -10.59 -33.14 -6.31
C PHE A 17 -9.87 -33.78 -5.12
N GLN A 18 -10.60 -34.53 -4.30
CA GLN A 18 -10.04 -35.26 -3.16
C GLN A 18 -9.38 -36.58 -3.60
N ARG A 19 -9.82 -37.14 -4.73
CA ARG A 19 -9.28 -38.37 -5.34
C ARG A 19 -9.32 -38.27 -6.86
N THR A 20 -8.47 -39.03 -7.54
CA THR A 20 -8.45 -39.12 -9.01
C THR A 20 -9.70 -39.82 -9.54
N PRO A 21 -10.55 -39.16 -10.35
CA PRO A 21 -11.67 -39.80 -11.01
C PRO A 21 -11.19 -40.91 -11.97
N PRO A 22 -11.85 -42.08 -12.00
CA PRO A 22 -11.47 -43.19 -12.87
C PRO A 22 -11.39 -42.80 -14.34
N GLY A 23 -10.34 -43.25 -15.03
CA GLY A 23 -10.14 -42.97 -16.46
C GLY A 23 -9.71 -41.53 -16.78
N THR A 24 -9.29 -40.75 -15.77
CA THR A 24 -8.75 -39.40 -15.95
C THR A 24 -7.33 -39.29 -15.40
N SER A 25 -6.58 -38.30 -15.88
CA SER A 25 -5.28 -37.92 -15.33
C SER A 25 -5.38 -36.79 -14.28
N ILE A 26 -6.59 -36.51 -13.79
CA ILE A 26 -6.84 -35.41 -12.84
C ILE A 26 -6.29 -35.81 -11.48
N ARG A 27 -5.31 -35.04 -10.98
CA ARG A 27 -4.67 -35.31 -9.70
C ARG A 27 -5.52 -34.81 -8.53
N ALA A 28 -5.47 -35.53 -7.40
CA ALA A 28 -5.97 -35.03 -6.14
C ALA A 28 -5.30 -33.68 -5.79
N GLY A 29 -6.07 -32.76 -5.21
CA GLY A 29 -5.67 -31.37 -4.96
C GLY A 29 -5.94 -30.41 -6.14
N SER A 30 -6.28 -30.91 -7.33
CA SER A 30 -6.67 -30.04 -8.45
C SER A 30 -8.04 -29.41 -8.20
N LYS A 31 -8.28 -28.19 -8.69
CA LYS A 31 -9.57 -27.51 -8.56
C LYS A 31 -10.32 -27.48 -9.89
N LEU A 32 -11.60 -27.88 -9.88
CA LEU A 32 -12.49 -27.72 -11.02
C LEU A 32 -12.94 -26.25 -11.09
N LEU A 33 -12.66 -25.59 -12.22
CA LEU A 33 -12.99 -24.18 -12.42
C LEU A 33 -14.24 -24.01 -13.27
N SER A 34 -14.30 -24.71 -14.38
CA SER A 34 -15.41 -24.60 -15.33
C SER A 34 -15.61 -25.88 -16.11
N VAL A 35 -16.83 -26.12 -16.56
CA VAL A 35 -17.16 -27.20 -17.49
C VAL A 35 -17.97 -26.62 -18.65
N ARG A 36 -17.52 -26.87 -19.87
CA ARG A 36 -17.97 -26.18 -21.09
C ARG A 36 -17.83 -24.65 -20.93
N HIS A 37 -18.95 -23.93 -20.97
CA HIS A 37 -19.03 -22.48 -20.86
C HIS A 37 -19.64 -22.04 -19.52
N LYS A 38 -19.71 -22.94 -18.53
CA LYS A 38 -20.18 -22.61 -17.18
C LYS A 38 -19.05 -22.69 -16.17
N ASP A 39 -18.85 -21.62 -15.43
CA ASP A 39 -18.03 -21.64 -14.22
C ASP A 39 -18.75 -22.44 -13.13
N ILE A 40 -17.98 -23.21 -12.38
CA ILE A 40 -18.48 -24.13 -11.35
C ILE A 40 -17.97 -23.64 -10.01
N ASN A 41 -18.86 -23.10 -9.19
CA ASN A 41 -18.55 -22.61 -7.85
C ASN A 41 -19.05 -23.57 -6.76
N SER A 42 -20.01 -24.44 -7.10
CA SER A 42 -20.64 -25.40 -6.21
C SER A 42 -20.94 -26.73 -6.91
N LYS A 43 -21.25 -27.77 -6.13
CA LYS A 43 -21.68 -29.08 -6.66
C LYS A 43 -23.02 -28.97 -7.41
N ASP A 44 -23.86 -28.00 -7.06
CA ASP A 44 -25.15 -27.80 -7.71
C ASP A 44 -24.99 -27.24 -9.13
N ASP A 45 -23.95 -26.44 -9.39
CA ASP A 45 -23.67 -25.94 -10.73
C ASP A 45 -23.40 -27.08 -11.73
N LEU A 46 -22.85 -28.21 -11.26
CA LEU A 46 -22.59 -29.39 -12.09
C LEU A 46 -23.88 -30.02 -12.63
N LYS A 47 -24.98 -29.93 -11.87
CA LYS A 47 -26.31 -30.42 -12.30
C LYS A 47 -26.85 -29.59 -13.46
N LEU A 48 -26.43 -28.32 -13.56
CA LEU A 48 -26.85 -27.40 -14.60
C LEU A 48 -26.05 -27.54 -15.91
N VAL A 49 -25.04 -28.42 -15.94
CA VAL A 49 -24.23 -28.71 -17.13
C VAL A 49 -24.93 -29.78 -17.98
N ARG A 50 -25.52 -29.36 -19.10
CA ARG A 50 -26.15 -30.29 -20.05
C ARG A 50 -25.09 -31.16 -20.72
N CYS A 51 -25.14 -32.47 -20.53
CA CYS A 51 -24.22 -33.42 -21.16
C CYS A 51 -24.75 -33.92 -22.51
N THR A 52 -24.76 -33.05 -23.52
CA THR A 52 -25.34 -33.33 -24.84
C THR A 52 -24.44 -34.08 -25.83
N GLY A 53 -23.22 -34.48 -25.43
CA GLY A 53 -22.25 -35.08 -26.35
C GLY A 53 -21.31 -36.08 -25.70
N LYS A 54 -20.55 -36.83 -26.51
CA LYS A 54 -19.60 -37.86 -26.05
C LYS A 54 -18.37 -37.28 -25.33
N ARG A 55 -18.02 -36.02 -25.58
CA ARG A 55 -16.86 -35.33 -24.99
C ARG A 55 -17.31 -34.10 -24.20
N LEU A 56 -16.68 -33.88 -23.05
CA LEU A 56 -16.87 -32.74 -22.18
C LEU A 56 -15.51 -32.08 -21.95
N TRP A 57 -15.44 -30.77 -22.14
CA TRP A 57 -14.25 -29.99 -21.81
C TRP A 57 -14.42 -29.40 -20.42
N ALA A 58 -13.40 -29.57 -19.58
CA ALA A 58 -13.32 -29.00 -18.24
C ALA A 58 -12.03 -28.19 -18.10
N ARG A 59 -12.11 -27.05 -17.43
CA ARG A 59 -10.95 -26.27 -17.02
C ARG A 59 -10.61 -26.64 -15.59
N ILE A 60 -9.39 -27.13 -15.39
CA ILE A 60 -8.92 -27.63 -14.11
C ILE A 60 -7.64 -26.89 -13.76
N ALA A 61 -7.59 -26.32 -12.55
CA ALA A 61 -6.37 -25.78 -11.97
C ALA A 61 -5.63 -26.91 -11.26
N ASP A 62 -4.53 -27.38 -11.85
CA ASP A 62 -3.65 -28.38 -11.25
C ASP A 62 -2.48 -27.68 -10.53
N PRO A 63 -2.43 -27.71 -9.18
CA PRO A 63 -1.37 -27.08 -8.40
C PRO A 63 -0.04 -27.85 -8.46
N SER A 64 0.07 -28.93 -9.24
CA SER A 64 1.30 -29.71 -9.44
C SER A 64 1.88 -29.57 -10.86
N THR A 65 1.22 -28.81 -11.75
CA THR A 65 1.73 -28.59 -13.09
C THR A 65 3.04 -27.80 -13.09
N SER A 66 3.98 -28.20 -13.95
CA SER A 66 5.22 -27.45 -14.22
C SER A 66 4.99 -26.26 -15.17
N LYS A 67 3.84 -26.24 -15.88
CA LYS A 67 3.46 -25.17 -16.80
C LYS A 67 2.68 -24.07 -16.08
N ARG A 68 3.28 -23.42 -15.09
CA ARG A 68 2.67 -22.27 -14.41
C ARG A 68 3.09 -20.98 -15.08
N LYS A 69 2.13 -20.08 -15.28
CA LYS A 69 2.40 -18.72 -15.69
C LYS A 69 2.13 -17.82 -14.49
N VAL A 70 3.11 -16.99 -14.14
CA VAL A 70 2.92 -15.94 -13.15
C VAL A 70 2.00 -14.88 -13.77
N SER A 71 1.03 -14.39 -13.00
CA SER A 71 0.15 -13.31 -13.48
C SER A 71 0.97 -12.04 -13.73
N LYS A 72 0.53 -11.16 -14.63
CA LYS A 72 1.20 -9.88 -14.88
C LYS A 72 1.39 -9.08 -13.58
N GLY A 73 0.36 -9.03 -12.72
CA GLY A 73 0.43 -8.35 -11.42
C GLY A 73 1.46 -8.98 -10.48
N SER A 74 1.48 -10.31 -10.38
CA SER A 74 2.48 -11.02 -9.57
C SER A 74 3.90 -10.82 -10.12
N SER A 75 4.08 -10.79 -11.45
CA SER A 75 5.37 -10.50 -12.07
C SER A 75 5.86 -9.11 -11.72
N ILE A 76 5.01 -8.08 -11.85
CA ILE A 76 5.34 -6.69 -11.48
C ILE A 76 5.71 -6.61 -10.00
N PHE A 77 4.91 -7.25 -9.13
CA PHE A 77 5.14 -7.27 -7.69
C PHE A 77 6.50 -7.89 -7.33
N ILE A 78 6.81 -9.07 -7.88
CA ILE A 78 8.09 -9.76 -7.64
C ILE A 78 9.26 -8.95 -8.20
N GLN A 79 9.12 -8.39 -9.41
CA GLN A 79 10.15 -7.57 -10.04
C GLN A 79 10.50 -6.34 -9.19
N PHE A 80 9.52 -5.69 -8.56
CA PHE A 80 9.77 -4.57 -7.65
C PHE A 80 10.72 -5.00 -6.51
N TRP A 81 10.39 -6.08 -5.80
CA TRP A 81 11.18 -6.51 -4.63
C TRP A 81 12.56 -7.02 -5.05
N ILE A 82 12.68 -7.73 -6.17
CA ILE A 82 13.99 -8.12 -6.73
C ILE A 82 14.82 -6.88 -7.06
N ALA A 83 14.25 -5.91 -7.78
CA ALA A 83 14.93 -4.69 -8.13
C ALA A 83 15.38 -3.92 -6.88
N TRP A 84 14.56 -3.89 -5.83
CA TRP A 84 14.91 -3.26 -4.55
C TRP A 84 16.07 -3.98 -3.84
N CYS A 85 16.03 -5.32 -3.75
CA CYS A 85 17.12 -6.12 -3.16
C CYS A 85 18.45 -5.95 -3.90
N LEU A 86 18.41 -5.70 -5.22
CA LEU A 86 19.59 -5.49 -6.04
C LEU A 86 20.09 -4.03 -6.04
N ARG A 87 19.39 -3.08 -5.39
CA ARG A 87 19.86 -1.70 -5.34
C ARG A 87 21.09 -1.57 -4.43
N PRO A 88 22.10 -0.75 -4.83
CA PRO A 88 23.22 -0.42 -3.95
C PRO A 88 22.70 0.18 -2.65
N GLN A 89 23.27 -0.21 -1.51
CA GLN A 89 22.90 0.42 -0.24
C GLN A 89 23.29 1.89 -0.25
N MET A 90 22.38 2.74 0.20
CA MET A 90 22.69 4.16 0.39
C MET A 90 23.69 4.30 1.55
N PRO A 91 24.70 5.18 1.43
CA PRO A 91 25.56 5.52 2.55
C PRO A 91 24.71 6.00 3.72
N VAL A 92 24.87 5.34 4.86
CA VAL A 92 24.14 5.66 6.09
C VAL A 92 25.05 6.38 7.07
N SER A 93 24.47 7.28 7.86
CA SER A 93 25.20 7.88 8.97
C SER A 93 25.73 6.78 9.90
N LEU A 94 27.03 6.81 10.17
CA LEU A 94 27.66 5.96 11.20
C LEU A 94 27.31 6.45 12.61
N ALA A 95 26.95 7.72 12.75
CA ALA A 95 26.46 8.28 14.00
C ALA A 95 25.01 7.85 14.21
N VAL A 96 24.76 7.23 15.36
CA VAL A 96 23.42 7.06 15.89
C VAL A 96 22.94 8.44 16.32
N PRO A 97 21.78 8.94 15.82
CA PRO A 97 21.24 10.19 16.32
C PRO A 97 21.04 10.10 17.83
N ALA A 98 21.43 11.14 18.57
CA ALA A 98 21.06 11.27 19.98
C ALA A 98 19.53 11.42 20.05
N MET A 99 18.83 10.30 20.17
CA MET A 99 17.37 10.23 20.09
C MET A 99 16.74 10.38 21.48
N ASP A 100 16.91 11.56 22.08
CA ASP A 100 16.11 12.01 23.23
C ASP A 100 14.99 12.98 22.79
N PHE A 101 14.58 12.93 21.53
CA PHE A 101 13.48 13.75 21.02
C PHE A 101 12.14 13.09 21.36
N GLN A 102 11.41 13.66 22.32
CA GLN A 102 10.01 13.32 22.53
C GLN A 102 9.17 13.94 21.42
N TYR A 103 8.62 13.16 20.50
CA TYR A 103 7.66 13.66 19.51
C TYR A 103 6.38 12.83 19.57
N LYS A 104 5.29 13.43 19.10
CA LYS A 104 4.03 12.74 18.84
C LYS A 104 3.64 12.99 17.41
N LEU A 105 3.17 11.96 16.74
CA LEU A 105 2.71 12.07 15.36
C LEU A 105 1.62 11.06 15.08
N ALA A 106 0.66 11.50 14.28
CA ALA A 106 -0.48 10.70 13.87
C ALA A 106 -0.87 11.13 12.45
N ALA A 107 -1.42 10.19 11.70
CA ALA A 107 -2.01 10.47 10.41
C ALA A 107 -3.24 9.62 10.20
N ASP A 108 -4.16 10.14 9.40
CA ASP A 108 -5.45 9.53 9.11
C ASP A 108 -5.83 9.83 7.66
N ALA A 109 -6.77 9.05 7.15
CA ALA A 109 -7.41 9.30 5.88
C ALA A 109 -8.91 9.09 5.99
N PHE A 110 -9.66 9.87 5.22
CA PHE A 110 -11.05 9.55 4.96
C PHE A 110 -11.23 9.16 3.49
N ALA A 111 -12.23 8.33 3.25
CA ALA A 111 -12.71 8.00 1.92
C ALA A 111 -14.24 8.09 1.88
N LYS A 112 -14.80 8.72 0.85
CA LYS A 112 -16.26 8.79 0.65
C LYS A 112 -16.59 8.86 -0.83
N GLY A 113 -17.13 7.79 -1.40
CA GLY A 113 -17.41 7.75 -2.83
C GLY A 113 -16.10 7.84 -3.62
N GLU A 114 -15.90 8.90 -4.39
CA GLU A 114 -14.64 9.14 -5.11
C GLU A 114 -13.68 10.09 -4.37
N ASP A 115 -14.14 10.70 -3.28
CA ASP A 115 -13.37 11.65 -2.49
C ASP A 115 -12.46 10.95 -1.51
N ILE A 116 -11.21 11.41 -1.48
CA ILE A 116 -10.17 10.96 -0.58
C ILE A 116 -9.56 12.20 0.08
N GLY A 117 -9.27 12.11 1.36
CA GLY A 117 -8.38 13.07 2.01
C GLY A 117 -7.45 12.37 2.96
N ILE A 118 -6.25 12.92 3.09
CA ILE A 118 -5.25 12.50 4.06
C ILE A 118 -4.88 13.69 4.92
N GLY A 119 -4.61 13.44 6.19
CA GLY A 119 -4.17 14.46 7.13
C GLY A 119 -3.26 13.87 8.18
N GLY A 120 -2.41 14.71 8.74
CA GLY A 120 -1.51 14.26 9.78
C GLY A 120 -0.63 15.37 10.30
N TRP A 121 0.00 15.10 11.42
CA TRP A 121 0.71 16.10 12.19
C TRP A 121 1.89 15.52 12.96
N VAL A 122 2.86 16.38 13.25
CA VAL A 122 4.04 16.09 14.07
C VAL A 122 4.18 17.21 15.11
N GLN A 123 4.09 16.81 16.38
CA GLN A 123 4.30 17.67 17.53
C GLN A 123 5.68 17.40 18.13
N LEU A 124 6.55 18.40 18.05
CA LEU A 124 7.80 18.46 18.78
C LEU A 124 7.60 19.21 20.12
N PRO A 125 8.43 18.98 21.15
CA PRO A 125 8.26 19.65 22.44
C PRO A 125 8.49 21.16 22.29
N ASN A 126 7.57 21.97 22.81
CA ASN A 126 7.67 23.44 22.80
C ASN A 126 7.85 24.06 21.40
N GLN A 127 7.40 23.37 20.34
CA GLN A 127 7.44 23.85 18.97
C GLN A 127 6.02 23.85 18.38
N PRO A 128 5.74 24.70 17.38
CA PRO A 128 4.49 24.62 16.62
C PRO A 128 4.31 23.25 15.95
N CYS A 129 3.06 22.87 15.77
CA CYS A 129 2.74 21.60 15.14
C CYS A 129 2.99 21.69 13.64
N ILE A 130 3.74 20.72 13.10
CA ILE A 130 4.01 20.61 11.66
C ILE A 130 2.99 19.65 11.09
N TRP A 131 2.30 20.02 10.02
CA TRP A 131 1.11 19.28 9.59
C TRP A 131 0.93 19.27 8.09
N PHE A 132 0.07 18.37 7.61
CA PHE A 132 -0.36 18.31 6.22
C PHE A 132 -1.84 17.96 6.15
N SER A 133 -2.46 18.34 5.05
CA SER A 133 -3.84 18.00 4.70
C SER A 133 -3.96 18.11 3.19
N GLU A 134 -4.39 17.05 2.54
CA GLU A 134 -4.43 16.95 1.08
C GLU A 134 -5.71 16.24 0.64
N ARG A 135 -6.25 16.67 -0.50
CA ARG A 135 -7.46 16.11 -1.11
C ARG A 135 -7.14 15.51 -2.45
N PHE A 136 -7.71 14.35 -2.70
CA PHE A 136 -7.54 13.62 -3.93
C PHE A 136 -8.87 13.01 -4.40
N LYS A 137 -8.87 12.60 -5.66
CA LYS A 137 -9.89 11.79 -6.28
C LYS A 137 -9.32 10.44 -6.69
N VAL A 138 -10.16 9.41 -6.67
CA VAL A 138 -9.77 8.04 -7.10
C VAL A 138 -9.10 8.05 -8.48
N HIS A 139 -9.58 8.86 -9.42
CA HIS A 139 -9.04 8.88 -10.78
C HIS A 139 -7.57 9.32 -10.86
N GLU A 140 -7.08 10.10 -9.89
CA GLU A 140 -5.67 10.52 -9.84
C GLU A 140 -4.75 9.31 -9.57
N PHE A 141 -5.18 8.40 -8.70
CA PHE A 141 -4.46 7.16 -8.44
C PHE A 141 -4.54 6.18 -9.61
N VAL A 142 -5.69 6.12 -10.28
CA VAL A 142 -5.85 5.32 -11.51
C VAL A 142 -4.94 5.85 -12.63
N ALA A 143 -4.77 7.16 -12.73
CA ALA A 143 -3.84 7.79 -13.67
C ALA A 143 -2.37 7.43 -13.39
N LEU A 144 -2.01 7.15 -12.13
CA LEU A 144 -0.71 6.58 -11.74
C LEU A 144 -0.57 5.08 -12.07
N GLY A 145 -1.60 4.46 -12.66
CA GLY A 145 -1.64 3.03 -12.96
C GLY A 145 -1.98 2.15 -11.77
N LEU A 146 -2.51 2.72 -10.69
CA LEU A 146 -2.92 1.96 -9.50
C LEU A 146 -4.32 1.37 -9.69
N PRO A 147 -4.53 0.09 -9.36
CA PRO A 147 -5.81 -0.59 -9.56
C PRO A 147 -6.79 -0.26 -8.42
N MET A 148 -7.13 1.02 -8.28
CA MET A 148 -8.07 1.50 -7.27
C MET A 148 -9.52 1.22 -7.67
N GLN A 149 -10.37 1.00 -6.69
CA GLN A 149 -11.81 0.85 -6.86
C GLN A 149 -12.48 2.22 -6.96
N ALA A 150 -13.53 2.32 -7.80
CA ALA A 150 -14.29 3.57 -7.99
C ALA A 150 -14.86 4.11 -6.67
N ASN A 151 -15.27 3.22 -5.76
CA ASN A 151 -15.62 3.59 -4.40
C ASN A 151 -14.39 3.50 -3.48
N ALA A 152 -13.85 4.66 -3.13
CA ALA A 152 -12.68 4.83 -2.27
C ALA A 152 -12.86 4.16 -0.89
N ASN A 153 -14.09 4.03 -0.37
CA ASN A 153 -14.33 3.35 0.89
C ASN A 153 -13.83 1.89 0.90
N LEU A 154 -13.80 1.24 -0.26
CA LEU A 154 -13.36 -0.16 -0.40
C LEU A 154 -11.84 -0.32 -0.32
N ASP A 155 -11.09 0.77 -0.48
CA ASP A 155 -9.64 0.81 -0.44
C ASP A 155 -9.09 1.70 0.69
N ILE A 156 -9.90 2.01 1.72
CA ILE A 156 -9.58 2.94 2.81
C ILE A 156 -8.20 2.68 3.44
N THR A 157 -7.85 1.43 3.72
CA THR A 157 -6.55 1.05 4.29
C THR A 157 -5.37 1.48 3.40
N SER A 158 -5.56 1.54 2.08
CA SER A 158 -4.53 2.03 1.16
C SER A 158 -4.31 3.54 1.32
N TYR A 159 -5.39 4.31 1.50
CA TYR A 159 -5.32 5.77 1.68
C TYR A 159 -4.81 6.18 3.06
N GLU A 160 -5.14 5.43 4.11
CA GLU A 160 -4.50 5.65 5.41
C GLU A 160 -3.01 5.26 5.38
N THR A 161 -2.64 4.21 4.63
CA THR A 161 -1.21 3.92 4.38
C THR A 161 -0.54 5.05 3.59
N LEU A 162 -1.27 5.72 2.68
CA LEU A 162 -0.81 6.95 2.02
C LEU A 162 -0.63 8.11 3.02
N ALA A 163 -1.52 8.23 4.02
CA ALA A 163 -1.37 9.24 5.08
C ALA A 163 -0.10 8.98 5.92
N GLN A 164 0.20 7.72 6.23
CA GLN A 164 1.46 7.34 6.91
C GLN A 164 2.69 7.63 6.04
N LEU A 165 2.61 7.40 4.72
CA LEU A 165 3.63 7.81 3.75
C LEU A 165 3.87 9.33 3.78
N ALA A 166 2.79 10.11 3.73
CA ALA A 166 2.84 11.57 3.82
C ALA A 166 3.41 12.06 5.15
N LEU A 167 3.18 11.33 6.25
CA LEU A 167 3.76 11.64 7.55
C LEU A 167 5.28 11.51 7.55
N VAL A 168 5.84 10.51 6.86
CA VAL A 168 7.30 10.40 6.65
C VAL A 168 7.83 11.53 5.78
N VAL A 169 7.10 11.93 4.73
CA VAL A 169 7.45 13.11 3.91
C VAL A 169 7.45 14.38 4.76
N CYS A 170 6.44 14.55 5.60
CA CYS A 170 6.30 15.66 6.54
C CYS A 170 7.48 15.68 7.52
N PHE A 171 7.75 14.58 8.22
CA PHE A 171 8.87 14.46 9.15
C PHE A 171 10.23 14.75 8.49
N SER A 172 10.41 14.23 7.27
CA SER A 172 11.65 14.42 6.51
C SER A 172 11.83 15.83 5.92
N SER A 173 10.82 16.71 6.02
CA SER A 173 10.92 18.08 5.51
C SER A 173 11.71 19.02 6.44
N PHE A 174 11.73 18.72 7.73
CA PHE A 174 12.35 19.57 8.77
C PHE A 174 13.50 18.88 9.51
N THR A 175 13.90 17.68 9.09
CA THR A 175 15.10 16.99 9.61
C THR A 175 16.31 17.35 8.74
N PRO A 176 17.26 18.17 9.24
CA PRO A 176 18.42 18.58 8.46
C PRO A 176 19.25 17.37 8.03
N ALA A 177 19.76 17.39 6.79
CA ALA A 177 20.67 16.38 6.23
C ALA A 177 20.12 14.94 6.04
N GLY A 178 18.85 14.66 6.37
CA GLY A 178 18.04 13.55 5.82
C GLY A 178 18.63 12.13 5.81
N ARG A 179 19.64 11.83 6.63
CA ARG A 179 20.36 10.53 6.63
C ARG A 179 20.56 9.94 8.02
N LEU A 180 19.93 10.52 9.03
CA LEU A 180 19.87 9.94 10.37
C LEU A 180 18.89 8.77 10.34
N ARG A 181 19.34 7.60 10.79
CA ARG A 181 18.45 6.45 10.98
C ARG A 181 17.58 6.72 12.19
N VAL A 182 16.34 7.10 11.95
CA VAL A 182 15.36 7.36 13.01
C VAL A 182 14.21 6.37 12.88
N ARG A 183 13.69 5.94 14.03
CA ARG A 183 12.41 5.27 14.11
C ARG A 183 11.42 6.26 14.68
N ILE A 184 10.31 6.49 13.99
CA ILE A 184 9.24 7.38 14.41
C ILE A 184 8.01 6.57 14.81
N ALA A 185 7.54 6.75 16.06
CA ALA A 185 6.30 6.17 16.54
C ALA A 185 5.11 6.95 16.00
N SER A 186 4.22 6.28 15.25
CA SER A 186 3.01 6.86 14.66
C SER A 186 1.75 6.22 15.22
N TRP A 187 0.65 6.95 15.20
CA TRP A 187 -0.66 6.42 15.56
C TRP A 187 -1.58 6.31 14.35
N SER A 188 -2.41 5.26 14.37
CA SER A 188 -3.45 4.95 13.38
C SER A 188 -4.58 4.22 14.08
N ASP A 189 -5.84 4.47 13.75
CA ASP A 189 -6.99 3.72 14.27
C ASP A 189 -7.42 2.55 13.36
N ASN A 190 -6.77 2.41 12.20
CA ASN A 190 -6.94 1.27 11.33
C ASN A 190 -5.85 0.21 11.49
N SER A 191 -6.24 -0.97 11.97
CA SER A 191 -5.32 -2.08 12.20
C SER A 191 -4.72 -2.66 10.90
N GLY A 192 -5.41 -2.47 9.75
CA GLY A 192 -4.88 -2.85 8.44
C GLY A 192 -3.65 -2.02 8.07
N THR A 193 -3.74 -0.71 8.29
CA THR A 193 -2.68 0.26 8.05
C THR A 193 -1.52 0.06 9.01
N GLU A 194 -1.81 -0.12 10.31
CA GLU A 194 -0.82 -0.48 11.33
C GLU A 194 0.00 -1.72 10.91
N SER A 195 -0.70 -2.82 10.58
CA SER A 195 -0.09 -4.08 10.16
C SER A 195 0.79 -3.92 8.93
N VAL A 196 0.35 -3.17 7.92
CA VAL A 196 1.11 -2.97 6.68
C VAL A 196 2.28 -2.01 6.87
N ALA A 197 2.10 -0.91 7.61
CA ALA A 197 3.16 0.05 7.89
C ALA A 197 4.34 -0.60 8.64
N ASN A 198 4.05 -1.50 9.59
CA ASN A 198 5.07 -2.20 10.35
C ASN A 198 5.73 -3.35 9.57
N LYS A 199 4.97 -4.09 8.77
CA LYS A 199 5.50 -5.21 7.96
C LYS A 199 6.20 -4.75 6.70
N LEU A 200 5.83 -3.58 6.18
CA LEU A 200 6.22 -3.05 4.88
C LEU A 200 5.96 -4.01 3.71
N PHE A 201 5.08 -5.00 3.90
CA PHE A 201 4.86 -6.07 2.93
C PHE A 201 3.43 -6.59 2.99
N THR A 202 2.82 -6.71 1.82
CA THR A 202 1.54 -7.40 1.60
C THR A 202 1.42 -7.74 0.13
N VAL A 203 0.72 -8.83 -0.18
CA VAL A 203 0.40 -9.24 -1.56
C VAL A 203 -1.00 -8.79 -2.00
N ARG A 204 -1.78 -8.21 -1.08
CA ARG A 204 -3.15 -7.76 -1.36
C ARG A 204 -3.13 -6.46 -2.16
N SER A 205 -3.80 -6.44 -3.30
CA SER A 205 -4.00 -5.22 -4.11
C SER A 205 -5.22 -4.42 -3.58
N PRO A 206 -5.22 -3.09 -3.64
CA PRO A 206 -4.13 -2.20 -4.10
C PRO A 206 -3.08 -1.85 -3.03
N ILE A 207 -3.31 -2.18 -1.76
CA ILE A 207 -2.44 -1.79 -0.65
C ILE A 207 -0.96 -2.22 -0.80
N CYS A 208 -0.68 -3.29 -1.54
CA CYS A 208 0.70 -3.72 -1.83
C CYS A 208 1.55 -2.63 -2.51
N PHE A 209 0.97 -1.78 -3.37
CA PHE A 209 1.68 -0.68 -4.02
C PHE A 209 2.09 0.40 -3.01
N PHE A 210 1.22 0.69 -2.04
CA PHE A 210 1.49 1.64 -0.97
C PHE A 210 2.54 1.11 0.01
N ALA A 211 2.50 -0.18 0.34
CA ALA A 211 3.52 -0.86 1.14
C ALA A 211 4.91 -0.79 0.47
N GLN A 212 4.97 -1.08 -0.84
CA GLN A 212 6.19 -0.95 -1.65
C GLN A 212 6.73 0.48 -1.65
N ARG A 213 5.84 1.47 -1.74
CA ARG A 213 6.22 2.89 -1.70
C ARG A 213 6.74 3.30 -0.34
N LEU A 214 6.10 2.86 0.74
CA LEU A 214 6.54 3.12 2.11
C LEU A 214 7.89 2.48 2.39
N ALA A 215 8.11 1.25 1.95
CA ALA A 215 9.40 0.58 2.02
C ALA A 215 10.50 1.36 1.29
N THR A 216 10.19 1.86 0.09
CA THR A 216 11.13 2.68 -0.71
C THR A 216 11.45 3.99 -0.01
N LEU A 217 10.44 4.69 0.50
CA LEU A 217 10.61 5.97 1.19
C LEU A 217 11.42 5.79 2.47
N ALA A 218 11.09 4.79 3.29
CA ALA A 218 11.81 4.49 4.52
C ALA A 218 13.28 4.16 4.27
N TRP A 219 13.55 3.37 3.22
CA TRP A 219 14.92 3.06 2.80
C TRP A 219 15.69 4.30 2.32
N ARG A 220 15.06 5.18 1.55
CA ARG A 220 15.70 6.40 1.03
C ARG A 220 15.96 7.46 2.09
N SER A 221 15.01 7.65 3.01
CA SER A 221 15.07 8.70 4.02
C SER A 221 15.83 8.28 5.29
N GLY A 222 16.01 6.97 5.50
CA GLY A 222 16.50 6.44 6.77
C GLY A 222 15.46 6.51 7.89
N ILE A 223 14.22 6.92 7.60
CA ILE A 223 13.13 7.05 8.57
C ILE A 223 12.29 5.78 8.52
N THR A 224 12.24 5.06 9.63
CA THR A 224 11.37 3.89 9.81
C THR A 224 10.15 4.28 10.63
N LEU A 225 8.98 3.78 10.27
CA LEU A 225 7.75 3.95 11.05
C LEU A 225 7.59 2.78 12.03
N ASP A 226 7.10 3.11 13.22
CA ASP A 226 6.57 2.19 14.21
C ASP A 226 5.12 2.60 14.49
N CYS A 227 4.20 2.05 13.70
CA CYS A 227 2.79 2.41 13.76
C CYS A 227 2.11 1.62 14.86
N SER A 228 1.44 2.30 15.79
CA SER A 228 0.65 1.68 16.85
C SER A 228 -0.82 1.96 16.66
N HIS A 229 -1.65 0.94 16.87
CA HIS A 229 -3.09 1.12 16.88
C HIS A 229 -3.56 1.98 18.07
N ILE A 230 -4.44 2.95 17.80
CA ILE A 230 -5.16 3.72 18.82
C ILE A 230 -6.67 3.65 18.60
N ALA A 231 -7.47 3.94 19.63
CA ALA A 231 -8.91 4.07 19.42
C ALA A 231 -9.22 5.35 18.62
N GLY A 232 -10.25 5.31 17.77
CA GLY A 232 -10.62 6.46 16.92
C GLY A 232 -10.88 7.75 17.69
N CYS A 233 -11.42 7.67 18.92
CA CYS A 233 -11.60 8.83 19.82
C CYS A 233 -10.30 9.50 20.29
N HIS A 234 -9.15 8.90 19.99
CA HIS A 234 -7.83 9.49 20.24
C HIS A 234 -7.17 10.00 18.95
N ASN A 235 -7.84 9.88 17.79
CA ASN A 235 -7.32 10.27 16.48
C ASN A 235 -7.97 11.56 15.91
N ASP A 236 -8.79 12.26 16.70
CA ASP A 236 -9.60 13.41 16.28
C ASP A 236 -8.83 14.48 15.48
N SER A 237 -7.58 14.76 15.85
CA SER A 237 -6.75 15.75 15.15
C SER A 237 -6.37 15.31 13.74
N ALA A 238 -6.02 14.04 13.57
CA ALA A 238 -5.66 13.52 12.25
C ALA A 238 -6.93 13.31 11.38
N ASP A 239 -8.04 12.83 11.97
CA ASP A 239 -9.33 12.75 11.28
C ASP A 239 -9.79 14.13 10.80
N PHE A 240 -9.73 15.15 11.67
CA PHE A 240 -10.04 16.54 11.31
C PHE A 240 -9.19 17.02 10.12
N LEU A 241 -7.87 16.84 10.19
CA LEU A 241 -6.97 17.28 9.12
C LEU A 241 -7.25 16.52 7.81
N SER A 242 -7.60 15.23 7.88
CA SER A 242 -7.94 14.48 6.67
C SER A 242 -9.21 15.01 6.01
N ARG A 243 -10.16 15.52 6.81
CA ARG A 243 -11.46 16.06 6.38
C ARG A 243 -11.48 17.58 6.21
N TRP A 244 -10.37 18.27 6.40
CA TRP A 244 -10.33 19.71 6.19
C TRP A 244 -10.45 20.03 4.69
N ASP A 245 -11.33 20.95 4.33
CA ASP A 245 -11.73 21.29 2.94
C ASP A 245 -10.96 22.48 2.36
N GLY A 246 -9.99 23.01 3.11
CA GLY A 246 -9.25 24.23 2.76
C GLY A 246 -9.88 25.51 3.29
N ASP A 247 -11.03 25.45 3.97
CA ASP A 247 -11.65 26.62 4.59
C ASP A 247 -10.88 27.08 5.82
N LEU A 248 -10.18 28.20 5.68
CA LEU A 248 -9.36 28.79 6.74
C LEU A 248 -10.17 29.24 7.95
N SER A 249 -11.47 29.55 7.78
CA SER A 249 -12.33 29.96 8.90
C SER A 249 -12.61 28.81 9.88
N LYS A 250 -12.46 27.57 9.42
CA LYS A 250 -12.67 26.35 10.21
C LYS A 250 -11.37 25.76 10.76
N LEU A 251 -10.22 26.35 10.43
CA LEU A 251 -8.92 25.82 10.82
C LEU A 251 -8.53 26.34 12.22
N PRO A 252 -8.40 25.47 13.23
CA PRO A 252 -7.93 25.88 14.56
C PRO A 252 -6.57 26.57 14.52
N ASP A 253 -6.35 27.53 15.43
CA ASP A 253 -5.10 28.30 15.55
C ASP A 253 -3.83 27.43 15.74
N THR A 254 -3.99 26.22 16.27
CA THR A 254 -2.90 25.22 16.42
C THR A 254 -2.27 24.85 15.07
N TRP A 255 -3.03 24.95 13.97
CA TRP A 255 -2.61 24.55 12.63
C TRP A 255 -2.18 25.75 11.79
N SER A 256 -1.09 26.42 12.20
CA SER A 256 -0.55 27.54 11.42
C SER A 256 -0.09 27.09 10.02
N LEU A 257 -0.47 27.86 9.00
CA LEU A 257 -0.08 27.60 7.61
C LEU A 257 1.42 27.67 7.38
N ASP A 258 2.16 28.41 8.21
CA ASP A 258 3.63 28.53 8.12
C ASP A 258 4.32 27.18 8.35
N TYR A 259 3.65 26.25 9.04
CA TYR A 259 4.12 24.90 9.34
C TYR A 259 3.39 23.82 8.54
N ARG A 260 2.62 24.22 7.51
CA ARG A 260 1.97 23.27 6.61
C ARG A 260 2.95 22.74 5.58
N VAL A 261 3.12 21.43 5.53
CA VAL A 261 3.93 20.74 4.51
C VAL A 261 3.04 20.34 3.34
N ASN A 262 3.48 20.65 2.11
CA ASN A 262 2.84 20.15 0.91
C ASN A 262 3.14 18.65 0.75
N CYS A 263 2.08 17.84 0.77
CA CYS A 263 2.13 16.41 0.58
C CYS A 263 1.29 16.01 -0.65
N SER A 264 1.37 16.79 -1.73
CA SER A 264 0.69 16.44 -2.98
C SER A 264 1.06 15.05 -3.48
N LEU A 265 0.19 14.45 -4.30
CA LEU A 265 0.38 13.08 -4.76
C LEU A 265 1.72 12.87 -5.50
N PRO A 266 2.22 13.78 -6.37
CA PRO A 266 3.57 13.65 -6.93
C PRO A 266 4.67 13.73 -5.87
N VAL A 267 4.53 14.53 -4.82
CA VAL A 267 5.55 14.63 -3.75
C VAL A 267 5.62 13.34 -2.93
N ILE A 268 4.48 12.73 -2.60
CA ILE A 268 4.43 11.47 -1.85
C ILE A 268 4.83 10.31 -2.76
N TRP A 269 4.29 10.30 -3.98
CA TRP A 269 4.50 9.21 -4.92
C TRP A 269 5.89 9.34 -5.53
N ASP A 270 6.24 10.36 -6.28
CA ASP A 270 7.54 10.46 -6.96
C ASP A 270 8.66 10.93 -6.03
N VAL A 271 9.07 10.06 -5.10
CA VAL A 271 10.17 10.25 -4.13
C VAL A 271 11.56 10.37 -4.78
N GLU A 272 11.69 11.02 -5.93
CA GLU A 272 12.93 11.61 -6.41
C GLU A 272 13.13 12.91 -5.63
N ARG A 273 13.81 12.79 -4.47
CA ARG A 273 14.33 13.99 -3.82
C ARG A 273 15.66 14.32 -4.47
N ASP A 274 15.66 15.42 -5.22
CA ASP A 274 16.86 16.18 -5.56
C ASP A 274 17.76 16.34 -4.32
N VAL A 275 19.07 16.26 -4.53
CA VAL A 275 20.07 16.59 -3.51
C VAL A 275 19.82 18.01 -3.03
N ARG A 276 19.25 18.16 -1.82
CA ARG A 276 19.05 19.49 -1.22
C ARG A 276 20.33 19.92 -0.54
N VAL A 277 20.81 21.12 -0.87
CA VAL A 277 21.88 21.74 -0.11
C VAL A 277 21.29 22.49 1.07
N PHE A 278 21.88 22.30 2.26
CA PHE A 278 21.50 23.00 3.48
C PHE A 278 22.73 23.71 4.07
N PRO A 279 22.67 25.02 4.37
CA PRO A 279 21.55 25.94 4.10
C PRO A 279 21.29 26.11 2.59
N ASP A 280 20.16 26.74 2.23
CA ASP A 280 19.74 27.00 0.84
C ASP A 280 20.94 27.41 -0.03
N ALA A 281 20.97 27.00 -1.31
CA ALA A 281 22.07 27.28 -2.23
C ALA A 281 22.43 28.79 -2.32
N ARG A 282 21.48 29.67 -1.99
CA ARG A 282 21.68 31.12 -1.83
C ARG A 282 22.65 31.51 -0.70
N ALA A 283 22.83 30.65 0.29
CA ALA A 283 23.78 30.80 1.39
C ALA A 283 25.13 30.11 1.12
N LEU A 284 25.27 29.38 0.01
CA LEU A 284 26.54 28.81 -0.39
C LEU A 284 27.40 29.88 -1.08
N GLN A 285 28.62 30.05 -0.61
CA GLN A 285 29.62 30.90 -1.27
C GLN A 285 30.24 30.25 -2.52
N TRP A 286 29.83 29.03 -2.87
CA TRP A 286 30.35 28.26 -4.00
C TRP A 286 29.21 27.58 -4.76
N GLN A 287 29.38 27.38 -6.08
CA GLN A 287 28.37 26.76 -6.94
C GLN A 287 28.47 25.22 -6.89
N PRO A 288 27.38 24.50 -6.59
CA PRO A 288 27.39 23.04 -6.63
C PRO A 288 27.59 22.52 -8.07
N PRO A 289 28.25 21.37 -8.28
CA PRO A 289 28.43 20.80 -9.61
C PRO A 289 27.08 20.51 -10.25
N GLN A 290 26.86 21.01 -11.48
CA GLN A 290 25.61 20.85 -12.24
C GLN A 290 25.20 19.38 -12.44
N SER A 291 26.13 18.43 -12.29
CA SER A 291 25.89 16.99 -12.43
C SER A 291 25.27 16.31 -11.21
N SER A 292 25.12 17.01 -10.08
CA SER A 292 24.66 16.45 -8.80
C SER A 292 23.18 16.73 -8.47
N LEU A 293 22.50 17.49 -9.33
CA LEU A 293 21.09 17.86 -9.21
C LEU A 293 20.34 17.23 -10.39
N ARG A 294 19.99 15.95 -10.24
CA ARG A 294 19.04 15.20 -11.05
C ARG A 294 18.27 14.26 -10.15
#